data_AF-A0A537T6U1-F1
#
_entry.id   AF-A0A537T6U1-F1
#
_cell.length_a   1.000
_cell.length_b   1.000
_cell.length_c   1.000
_cell.angle_alpha   90.00
_cell.angle_beta   90.00
_cell.angle_gamma   90.00
#
_symmetry.space_group_name_H-M   'P 1'
#
loop_
_entity.id
_entity.type
_entity.pdbx_description
1 polymer ?
#
loop_
_entity_poly.entity_id
_entity_poly.type
_entity_poly.pdbx_seq_one_letter_code
_entity_poly.pdbx_strand_id
1 'polypeptide(L)' 'TGFHGTHVTIGVIFLIIISRKVLRGDFDREARGFFTSRKGHYEIVEIMGLYWHFVDLVWVFIFALFYLW' A
#
# COMPACT_ATOMS: atom_id res chain seq x y z
N THR A 1 20.21 -1.15 3.35
CA THR A 1 19.37 -0.55 4.43
C THR A 1 18.60 0.71 3.98
N GLY A 2 19.14 1.57 3.10
CA GLY A 2 18.38 2.74 2.59
C GLY A 2 17.13 2.40 1.77
N PHE A 3 17.23 1.47 0.80
CA PHE A 3 16.09 1.04 -0.01
C PHE A 3 14.97 0.36 0.79
N HIS A 4 15.31 -0.38 1.86
CA HIS A 4 14.31 -0.97 2.75
C HIS A 4 13.54 0.10 3.52
N GLY A 5 14.26 1.10 4.05
CA GLY A 5 13.66 2.24 4.74
C GLY A 5 12.72 3.02 3.82
N THR A 6 13.11 3.25 2.57
CA THR A 6 12.25 3.88 1.55
C THR A 6 11.00 3.05 1.28
N HIS A 7 11.13 1.72 1.11
CA HIS A 7 10.00 0.82 0.92
C HIS A 7 9.00 0.88 2.09
N VAL A 8 9.48 0.69 3.32
CA VAL A 8 8.64 0.76 4.53
C VAL A 8 8.00 2.14 4.68
N THR A 9 8.73 3.22 4.42
CA THR A 9 8.21 4.59 4.53
C THR A 9 7.10 4.87 3.52
N ILE A 10 7.27 4.43 2.27
CA ILE A 10 6.21 4.51 1.24
C ILE A 10 4.98 3.72 1.67
N GLY A 11 5.17 2.56 2.31
CA GLY A 11 4.07 1.71 2.79
C GLY A 11 3.25 2.34 3.89
N VAL A 12 3.93 2.90 4.89
CA VAL A 12 3.29 3.63 5.98
C VAL A 12 2.49 4.81 5.44
N ILE A 13 3.03 5.56 4.47
CA ILE A 13 2.31 6.68 3.84
C ILE A 13 1.05 6.18 3.12
N PHE A 14 1.14 5.12 2.33
CA PHE A 14 -0.01 4.53 1.63
C PHE A 14 -1.09 4.02 2.60
N LEU A 15 -0.68 3.34 3.68
CA LEU A 15 -1.59 2.83 4.71
C LEU A 15 -2.30 3.97 5.46
N ILE A 16 -1.61 5.07 5.75
CA ILE A 16 -2.22 6.25 6.39
C ILE A 16 -3.23 6.92 5.44
N ILE A 17 -2.92 7.03 4.16
CA ILE A 17 -3.83 7.61 3.16
C ILE A 17 -5.09 6.76 3.02
N ILE A 18 -4.95 5.44 2.89
CA ILE A 18 -6.07 4.50 2.79
C ILE A 18 -6.89 4.50 4.08
N SER A 19 -6.25 4.41 5.25
CA SER A 19 -6.94 4.42 6.55
C SER A 19 -7.75 5.70 6.77
N ARG A 20 -7.21 6.86 6.40
CA ARG A 20 -7.96 8.14 6.47
C ARG A 20 -9.19 8.13 5.55
N LYS A 21 -9.06 7.54 4.36
CA LYS A 21 -10.15 7.43 3.38
C LYS A 21 -11.25 6.45 3.84
N VAL A 22 -10.88 5.35 4.50
CA VAL A 22 -11.82 4.44 5.17
C VAL A 22 -12.54 5.15 6.32
N LEU A 23 -11.82 5.84 7.20
CA LEU A 23 -12.41 6.55 8.34
C LEU A 23 -13.37 7.68 7.95
N ARG A 24 -13.16 8.32 6.79
CA ARG A 24 -14.08 9.33 6.24
C ARG A 24 -15.35 8.74 5.61
N GLY A 25 -15.43 7.42 5.45
CA GLY A 25 -16.52 6.76 4.75
C GLY A 25 -16.52 7.07 3.24
N ASP A 26 -15.37 7.48 2.68
CA ASP A 26 -15.27 7.84 1.26
C ASP A 26 -15.49 6.62 0.35
N PHE A 27 -15.24 5.41 0.85
CA PHE A 27 -15.54 4.16 0.14
C PHE A 27 -17.03 3.79 0.21
N ASP A 28 -17.72 4.03 1.33
CA ASP A 28 -19.18 3.82 1.46
C ASP A 28 -20.00 4.85 0.66
N ARG A 29 -19.49 6.07 0.52
CA ARG A 29 -20.14 7.16 -0.21
C ARG A 29 -19.77 7.22 -1.70
N GLU A 30 -19.00 6.25 -2.19
CA GLU A 30 -18.39 6.23 -3.53
C GLU A 30 -17.66 7.53 -3.90
N ALA A 31 -17.15 8.25 -2.91
CA ALA A 31 -16.55 9.57 -3.10
C ALA A 31 -15.27 9.43 -3.94
N ARG A 32 -15.17 10.25 -5.00
CA ARG A 32 -13.98 10.29 -5.86
C ARG A 32 -12.79 10.74 -5.04
N GLY A 33 -11.74 9.92 -4.99
CA GLY A 33 -10.50 10.29 -4.33
C GLY A 33 -9.65 11.19 -5.23
N PHE A 34 -8.79 12.03 -4.63
CA PHE A 34 -7.90 12.95 -5.35
C PHE A 34 -7.04 12.27 -6.45
N PHE A 35 -6.63 11.01 -6.24
CA PHE A 35 -5.85 10.21 -7.19
C PHE A 35 -6.65 9.19 -8.01
N THR A 36 -7.96 9.06 -7.80
CA THR A 36 -8.77 8.01 -8.47
C THR A 36 -10.11 8.58 -8.90
N SER A 37 -10.26 8.77 -10.22
CA SER A 37 -11.48 9.31 -10.86
C SER A 37 -12.67 8.31 -10.88
N ARG A 38 -12.47 7.06 -10.43
CA ARG A 38 -13.51 6.02 -10.31
C ARG A 38 -14.17 6.02 -8.92
N LYS A 39 -15.44 5.59 -8.87
CA LYS A 39 -16.21 5.33 -7.64
C LYS A 39 -15.41 4.41 -6.71
N GLY A 40 -15.11 4.87 -5.50
CA GLY A 40 -14.23 4.16 -4.57
C GLY A 40 -14.89 2.90 -4.02
N HIS A 41 -14.64 1.75 -4.63
CA HIS A 41 -15.03 0.45 -4.07
C HIS A 41 -13.90 -0.13 -3.21
N TYR A 42 -14.24 -0.97 -2.23
CA TYR A 42 -13.27 -1.64 -1.36
C TYR A 42 -12.26 -2.51 -2.11
N GLU A 43 -12.59 -2.94 -3.34
CA GLU A 43 -11.71 -3.69 -4.25
C GLU A 43 -10.35 -2.98 -4.45
N ILE A 44 -10.31 -1.64 -4.49
CA ILE A 44 -9.05 -0.92 -4.70
C ILE A 44 -8.11 -1.02 -3.49
N VAL A 45 -8.67 -1.19 -2.28
CA VAL A 45 -7.89 -1.41 -1.06
C VAL A 45 -7.29 -2.81 -1.08
N GLU A 46 -8.07 -3.80 -1.52
CA GLU A 46 -7.64 -5.19 -1.63
C GLU A 46 -6.51 -5.35 -2.67
N ILE A 47 -6.67 -4.79 -3.87
CA ILE A 47 -5.63 -4.81 -4.91
C ILE A 47 -4.36 -4.10 -4.43
N MET A 48 -4.49 -2.94 -3.77
CA MET A 48 -3.34 -2.21 -3.23
C MET A 48 -2.64 -3.00 -2.11
N GLY A 49 -3.41 -3.65 -1.23
CA GLY A 49 -2.88 -4.51 -0.17
C GLY A 49 -2.13 -5.72 -0.73
N LEU A 50 -2.71 -6.39 -1.73
CA LEU A 50 -2.06 -7.51 -2.43
C LEU A 50 -0.77 -7.08 -3.12
N TYR A 51 -0.77 -5.93 -3.78
CA TYR A 51 0.44 -5.37 -4.39
C TYR A 51 1.51 -5.07 -3.34
N TRP A 52 1.11 -4.48 -2.21
CA TRP A 52 2.03 -4.18 -1.11
C TRP A 52 2.68 -5.45 -0.56
N HIS A 53 1.88 -6.49 -0.28
CA HIS A 53 2.37 -7.78 0.17
C HIS A 53 3.29 -8.47 -0.84
N PHE A 54 2.99 -8.37 -2.14
CA PHE A 54 3.86 -8.92 -3.17
C PHE A 54 5.26 -8.28 -3.14
N VAL A 55 5.33 -6.95 -3.05
CA VAL A 55 6.60 -6.23 -2.97
C VAL A 55 7.36 -6.59 -1.68
N ASP A 56 6.65 -6.75 -0.56
CA ASP A 56 7.24 -7.19 0.72
C ASP A 56 7.87 -8.59 0.62
N LEU A 57 7.16 -9.56 0.03
CA LEU A 57 7.69 -10.91 -0.20
C LEU A 57 8.93 -10.93 -1.10
N VAL A 58 8.91 -10.17 -2.20
CA VAL A 58 10.07 -10.02 -3.09
C VAL A 58 11.25 -9.42 -2.34
N TRP A 59 11.00 -8.43 -1.48
CA TRP A 59 12.04 -7.79 -0.69
C TRP A 59 12.71 -8.76 0.29
N VAL A 60 11.93 -9.53 1.06
CA VAL A 60 12.44 -10.52 2.01
C VAL A 60 13.31 -11.57 1.31
N PHE A 61 12.92 -12.01 0.12
CA PHE A 61 13.68 -12.98 -0.68
C PHE A 61 15.04 -12.43 -1.14
N ILE A 62 15.08 -11.20 -1.66
CA ILE A 62 16.33 -10.54 -2.09
C ILE A 62 17.25 -10.30 -0.89
N PHE A 63 16.70 -9.87 0.25
CA PHE A 63 17.47 -9.64 1.46
C PHE A 63 18.13 -10.93 1.97
N ALA A 64 17.39 -12.04 2.01
CA ALA A 64 17.90 -13.33 2.46
C ALA A 64 19.04 -13.87 1.59
N LEU A 65 18.97 -13.71 0.26
CA LEU A 65 19.98 -14.25 -0.65
C LEU A 65 21.25 -13.39 -0.77
N PHE A 66 21.12 -12.07 -0.76
CA PHE A 66 22.24 -11.17 -1.08
C PHE A 66 22.84 -10.45 0.13
N TYR A 67 22.13 -10.36 1.27
CA TYR A 67 22.60 -9.63 2.45
C TYR A 67 22.85 -10.52 3.67
N LEU A 68 22.32 -11.75 3.71
CA LEU A 68 22.50 -12.72 4.81
C LEU A 68 23.51 -13.84 4.50
N TRP A 69 24.17 -13.79 3.34
CA TRP A 69 25.33 -14.59 2.96
C TRP A 69 26.58 -13.71 2.93
#